data_AF-E9DEG6-F1
#
_entry.id   AF-E9DEG6-F1
#
_cell.length_a   1.000
_cell.length_b   1.000
_cell.length_c   1.000
_cell.angle_alpha   90.00
_cell.angle_beta   90.00
_cell.angle_gamma   90.00
#
_symmetry.space_group_name_H-M   'P 1'
#
loop_
_entity.id
_entity.type
_entity.pdbx_description
1 polymer ?
#
loop_
_entity_poly.entity_id
_entity_poly.type
_entity_poly.pdbx_seq_one_letter_code
_entity_poly.pdbx_strand_id
1 'polypeptide(L)'
;MTSGCSVVAHAKTWRAYGMKGASRRPRRLEVADQDPKRCKATDWAHEGNVLVNICAEIFRGNAEMVFGIITAVAACPAIVGTTEAIRSSQRSQRRQEHRSRKMNLIVSCSDPSRKSKDVDGCFVVLRNHKLWIASRPSDGEASEPSDDATRFKASLHQCHHFEGYFFPHPEHRWRKGEGLVSTITADPPLLNWIYIDKDTYEMKYGNKTESEGHMMGPWDCTPVDRRMTFDWWEGFAVAEEKDADGRMLGWALYFDCDDDGLREKVPLDRRVMEVELIRREMRVPPVTEEDDQQKIKT
;
A
#
# COMPACT_ATOMS: atom_id res chain seq x y z
N MET A 1 56.25 1.61 13.00
CA MET A 1 56.23 2.73 12.04
C MET A 1 55.67 2.19 10.73
N THR A 2 54.66 2.89 10.24
CA THR A 2 53.63 2.49 9.27
C THR A 2 54.13 2.05 7.90
N SER A 3 53.69 0.87 7.43
CA SER A 3 53.68 0.50 6.02
C SER A 3 52.27 0.72 5.45
N GLY A 4 52.14 1.70 4.55
CA GLY A 4 50.88 2.02 3.89
C GLY A 4 50.64 1.09 2.71
N CYS A 5 49.62 0.24 2.81
CA CYS A 5 49.12 -0.57 1.71
C CYS A 5 47.88 0.13 1.12
N SER A 6 47.94 0.42 -0.17
CA SER A 6 46.87 0.96 -0.99
C SER A 6 45.70 -0.02 -1.07
N VAL A 7 44.51 0.38 -0.63
CA VAL A 7 43.27 -0.36 -0.86
C VAL A 7 42.44 0.42 -1.86
N VAL A 8 42.42 -0.10 -3.09
CA VAL A 8 41.52 0.30 -4.17
C VAL A 8 40.10 -0.11 -3.78
N ALA A 9 39.27 0.86 -3.39
CA ALA A 9 37.84 0.65 -3.17
C ALA A 9 37.12 0.67 -4.53
N HIS A 10 36.73 -0.52 -5.01
CA HIS A 10 35.86 -0.70 -6.15
C HIS A 10 34.44 -0.18 -5.81
N ALA A 11 34.11 1.01 -6.28
CA ALA A 11 32.74 1.49 -6.33
C ALA A 11 31.99 0.74 -7.46
N LYS A 12 31.17 -0.26 -7.11
CA LYS A 12 30.19 -0.83 -8.05
C LYS A 12 28.91 0.00 -8.00
N THR A 13 28.83 0.92 -8.96
CA THR A 13 27.62 1.61 -9.40
C THR A 13 26.62 0.61 -10.01
N TRP A 14 25.41 0.50 -9.44
CA TRP A 14 24.26 -0.10 -10.12
C TRP A 14 23.44 1.02 -10.75
N ARG A 15 23.73 1.32 -12.02
CA ARG A 15 22.81 1.95 -12.97
C ARG A 15 22.47 0.88 -14.00
N ALA A 16 21.22 0.43 -14.05
CA ALA A 16 20.58 -0.08 -15.27
C ALA A 16 19.14 -0.54 -14.97
N TYR A 17 18.17 0.36 -15.12
CA TYR A 17 16.93 0.03 -15.82
C TYR A 17 16.64 1.19 -16.76
N GLY A 18 17.00 1.00 -18.03
CA GLY A 18 16.85 1.98 -19.08
C GLY A 18 15.44 1.92 -19.66
N MET A 19 14.56 2.78 -19.17
CA MET A 19 13.27 3.02 -19.82
C MET A 19 13.45 3.99 -21.00
N LYS A 20 13.17 3.52 -22.22
CA LYS A 20 13.09 4.32 -23.45
C LYS A 20 11.83 3.94 -24.24
N GLY A 21 10.85 4.87 -24.26
CA GLY A 21 9.74 5.09 -25.23
C GLY A 21 8.77 3.93 -25.49
N ALA A 22 7.45 4.11 -25.63
CA ALA A 22 6.69 5.27 -26.07
C ALA A 22 5.20 5.14 -25.68
N SER A 23 4.64 6.29 -25.27
CA SER A 23 3.28 6.77 -25.57
C SER A 23 2.06 5.87 -25.25
N ARG A 24 1.65 5.90 -23.98
CA ARG A 24 0.35 6.45 -23.49
C ARG A 24 0.59 6.84 -22.04
N ARG A 25 0.29 8.07 -21.62
CA ARG A 25 0.66 8.56 -20.27
C ARG A 25 -0.14 7.79 -19.19
N PRO A 26 0.48 7.06 -18.24
CA PRO A 26 -0.15 6.79 -16.97
C PRO A 26 0.06 8.01 -16.06
N ARG A 27 -0.87 8.23 -15.12
CA ARG A 27 -0.69 9.20 -14.04
C ARG A 27 0.42 8.72 -13.12
N ARG A 28 1.68 8.97 -13.48
CA ARG A 28 2.75 9.11 -12.49
C ARG A 28 2.24 10.18 -11.52
N LEU A 29 1.91 9.78 -10.29
CA LEU A 29 1.72 10.73 -9.21
C LEU A 29 3.04 11.44 -9.04
N GLU A 30 3.20 12.58 -9.71
CA GLU A 30 4.09 13.63 -9.24
C GLU A 30 3.60 13.96 -7.83
N VAL A 31 4.23 13.33 -6.85
CA VAL A 31 4.36 13.95 -5.54
C VAL A 31 4.99 15.29 -5.88
N ALA A 32 4.19 16.36 -5.81
CA ALA A 32 4.68 17.71 -5.88
C ALA A 32 5.87 17.77 -4.92
N ASP A 33 7.07 17.81 -5.49
CA ASP A 33 8.28 18.13 -4.75
C ASP A 33 8.02 19.56 -4.31
N GLN A 34 7.52 19.71 -3.08
CA GLN A 34 7.43 21.01 -2.44
C GLN A 34 8.86 21.45 -2.22
N ASP A 35 9.38 22.12 -3.24
CA ASP A 35 10.63 22.83 -3.24
C ASP A 35 10.66 23.70 -1.96
N PRO A 36 11.51 23.38 -0.97
CA PRO A 36 11.49 24.04 0.34
C PRO A 36 11.95 25.51 0.28
N LYS A 37 12.09 26.07 -0.92
CA LYS A 37 12.62 27.42 -1.18
C LYS A 37 11.67 28.35 -1.92
N ARG A 38 10.40 27.98 -2.10
CA ARG A 38 9.40 28.85 -2.75
C ARG A 38 8.20 29.20 -1.87
N CYS A 39 8.44 29.47 -0.59
CA CYS A 39 7.53 30.33 0.17
C CYS A 39 7.81 31.78 -0.24
N LYS A 40 7.00 32.34 -1.14
CA LYS A 40 7.02 33.78 -1.38
C LYS A 40 6.67 34.49 -0.07
N ALA A 41 7.62 35.25 0.45
CA ALA A 41 7.57 35.99 1.70
C ALA A 41 6.64 37.22 1.68
N THR A 42 5.51 37.17 0.97
CA THR A 42 4.69 38.38 0.73
C THR A 42 3.25 38.33 1.24
N ASP A 43 2.78 37.21 1.78
CA ASP A 43 1.43 37.15 2.40
C ASP A 43 1.42 37.17 3.94
N TRP A 44 2.58 37.46 4.56
CA TRP A 44 2.70 37.61 6.03
C TRP A 44 2.78 39.07 6.51
N ALA A 45 2.62 40.04 5.60
CA ALA A 45 2.75 41.46 5.94
C ALA A 45 1.48 42.10 6.53
N HIS A 46 0.32 41.43 6.46
CA HIS A 46 -0.94 42.00 6.96
C HIS A 46 -1.40 41.51 8.34
N GLU A 47 -0.82 40.44 8.89
CA GLU A 47 -1.12 39.98 10.26
C GLU A 47 0.02 40.28 11.26
N GLY A 48 1.25 40.56 10.78
CA GLY A 48 2.36 41.02 11.62
C GLY A 48 2.17 42.43 12.20
N ASN A 49 1.31 43.25 11.60
CA ASN A 49 1.10 44.64 12.03
C ASN A 49 0.12 44.79 13.20
N VAL A 50 -0.67 43.76 13.51
CA VAL A 50 -1.59 43.78 14.67
C VAL A 50 -0.84 43.44 15.96
N LEU A 51 0.08 42.49 15.91
CA LEU A 51 0.91 42.09 17.06
C LEU A 51 1.98 43.14 17.43
N VAL A 52 2.54 43.85 16.44
CA VAL A 52 3.54 44.89 16.70
C VAL A 52 2.90 46.17 17.26
N ASN A 53 1.67 46.53 16.83
CA ASN A 53 0.97 47.68 17.37
C ASN A 53 0.41 47.46 18.78
N ILE A 54 -0.01 46.23 19.14
CA ILE A 54 -0.37 45.90 20.54
C ILE A 54 0.86 46.02 21.46
N CYS A 55 2.05 45.65 20.99
CA CYS A 55 3.29 45.82 21.76
C CYS A 55 3.72 47.29 21.95
N ALA A 56 3.33 48.19 21.05
CA ALA A 56 3.76 49.60 21.11
C ALA A 56 2.93 50.46 22.09
N GLU A 57 1.66 50.13 22.35
CA GLU A 57 0.82 50.86 23.31
C GLU A 57 1.04 50.45 24.78
N ILE A 58 1.74 49.34 25.03
CA ILE A 58 2.00 48.80 26.39
C ILE A 58 3.31 49.34 27.00
N PHE A 59 4.05 50.20 26.29
CA PHE A 59 5.30 50.82 26.79
C PHE A 59 5.11 52.06 27.68
N ARG A 60 3.89 52.28 28.21
CA ARG A 60 3.61 53.29 29.24
C ARG A 60 3.16 52.63 30.54
N GLY A 61 4.12 52.20 31.36
CA GLY A 61 3.94 52.06 32.81
C GLY A 61 4.03 50.63 33.36
N ASN A 62 4.95 50.49 34.32
CA ASN A 62 5.08 49.45 35.35
C ASN A 62 5.85 48.17 34.95
N ALA A 63 6.99 47.99 35.61
CA ALA A 63 7.90 46.85 35.46
C ALA A 63 7.26 45.47 35.74
N GLU A 64 6.09 45.42 36.38
CA GLU A 64 5.34 44.17 36.60
C GLU A 64 4.65 43.65 35.32
N MET A 65 4.28 44.53 34.39
CA MET A 65 3.60 44.13 33.14
C MET A 65 4.57 43.52 32.12
N VAL A 66 5.86 43.84 32.23
CA VAL A 66 6.93 43.34 31.35
C VAL A 66 7.28 41.88 31.65
N PHE A 67 7.22 41.46 32.91
CA PHE A 67 7.52 40.08 33.31
C PHE A 67 6.48 39.08 32.80
N GLY A 68 5.19 39.49 32.74
CA GLY A 68 4.09 38.67 32.21
C GLY A 68 4.14 38.47 30.70
N ILE A 69 4.63 39.45 29.93
CA ILE A 69 4.72 39.34 28.46
C ILE A 69 5.92 38.48 28.06
N ILE A 70 7.08 38.63 28.73
CA ILE A 70 8.26 37.80 28.46
C ILE A 70 7.98 36.32 28.76
N THR A 71 7.24 36.02 29.83
CA THR A 71 6.83 34.64 30.14
C THR A 71 5.84 34.07 29.14
N ALA A 72 4.89 34.88 28.63
CA ALA A 72 3.95 34.44 27.59
C ALA A 72 4.67 34.13 26.26
N VAL A 73 5.58 34.98 25.80
CA VAL A 73 6.34 34.77 24.55
C VAL A 73 7.29 33.57 24.64
N ALA A 74 7.88 33.32 25.82
CA ALA A 74 8.72 32.14 26.05
C ALA A 74 7.91 30.82 26.09
N ALA A 75 6.64 30.86 26.52
CA ALA A 75 5.79 29.68 26.63
C ALA A 75 5.20 29.23 25.27
N CYS A 76 4.92 30.16 24.35
CA CYS A 76 4.27 29.84 23.07
C CYS A 76 5.05 28.81 22.21
N PRO A 77 6.38 28.92 21.99
CA PRO A 77 7.13 27.92 21.23
C PRO A 77 7.12 26.53 21.87
N ALA A 78 7.10 26.44 23.21
CA ALA A 78 7.04 25.16 23.93
C ALA A 78 5.67 24.46 23.74
N ILE A 79 4.58 25.24 23.71
CA ILE A 79 3.22 24.71 23.49
C ILE A 79 3.04 24.24 22.03
N VAL A 80 3.55 25.00 21.06
CA VAL A 80 3.50 24.61 19.64
C VAL A 80 4.38 23.37 19.38
N GLY A 81 5.59 23.33 19.95
CA GLY A 81 6.48 22.19 19.80
C GLY A 81 5.91 20.88 20.38
N THR A 82 5.25 20.94 21.53
CA THR A 82 4.63 19.76 22.17
C THR A 82 3.39 19.28 21.44
N THR A 83 2.53 20.18 20.97
CA THR A 83 1.31 19.79 20.22
C THR A 83 1.62 19.17 18.86
N GLU A 84 2.59 19.70 18.13
CA GLU A 84 3.05 19.11 16.85
C GLU A 84 3.76 17.76 17.08
N ALA A 85 4.54 17.63 18.16
CA ALA A 85 5.14 16.34 18.53
C ALA A 85 4.07 15.28 18.84
N ILE A 86 3.01 15.63 19.57
CA ILE A 86 1.88 14.73 19.86
C ILE A 86 1.13 14.39 18.56
N ARG A 87 0.85 15.37 17.69
CA ARG A 87 0.20 15.11 16.39
C ARG A 87 1.05 14.18 15.52
N SER A 88 2.36 14.39 15.49
CA SER A 88 3.31 13.55 14.77
C SER A 88 3.35 12.12 15.33
N SER A 89 3.36 11.99 16.66
CA SER A 89 3.30 10.70 17.37
C SER A 89 1.99 9.97 17.09
N GLN A 90 0.84 10.63 17.27
CA GLN A 90 -0.48 10.05 16.99
C GLN A 90 -0.62 9.65 15.51
N ARG A 91 -0.11 10.46 14.57
CA ARG A 91 -0.14 10.14 13.15
C ARG A 91 0.68 8.88 12.84
N SER A 92 1.84 8.74 13.48
CA SER A 92 2.70 7.57 13.33
C SER A 92 2.05 6.32 13.93
N GLN A 93 1.43 6.44 15.10
CA GLN A 93 0.73 5.34 15.76
C GLN A 93 -0.50 4.89 14.96
N ARG A 94 -1.35 5.82 14.50
CA ARG A 94 -2.48 5.49 13.61
C ARG A 94 -2.03 4.82 12.32
N ARG A 95 -0.88 5.23 11.77
CA ARG A 95 -0.30 4.60 10.57
C ARG A 95 0.13 3.16 10.87
N GLN A 96 0.82 2.93 11.98
CA GLN A 96 1.24 1.58 12.37
C GLN A 96 0.03 0.67 12.64
N GLU A 97 -0.96 1.16 13.39
CA GLU A 97 -2.22 0.45 13.64
C GLU A 97 -2.96 0.14 12.34
N HIS A 98 -3.00 1.10 11.41
CA HIS A 98 -3.60 0.87 10.11
C HIS A 98 -2.84 -0.19 9.34
N ARG A 99 -1.52 -0.21 9.38
CA ARG A 99 -0.70 -1.18 8.63
C ARG A 99 -0.73 -2.59 9.21
N SER A 100 -0.93 -2.73 10.52
CA SER A 100 -1.07 -4.02 11.20
C SER A 100 -2.46 -4.64 11.09
N ARG A 101 -3.46 -3.94 10.53
CA ARG A 101 -4.82 -4.47 10.35
C ARG A 101 -4.89 -5.38 9.14
N LYS A 102 -5.47 -6.58 9.35
CA LYS A 102 -5.86 -7.48 8.27
C LYS A 102 -6.78 -6.79 7.27
N MET A 103 -6.53 -7.05 6.00
CA MET A 103 -7.26 -6.48 4.88
C MET A 103 -7.52 -7.54 3.81
N ASN A 104 -8.64 -7.33 3.14
CA ASN A 104 -8.95 -7.99 1.87
C ASN A 104 -8.61 -7.04 0.73
N LEU A 105 -8.37 -7.61 -0.45
CA LEU A 105 -8.23 -6.86 -1.69
C LEU A 105 -9.48 -7.06 -2.55
N ILE A 106 -10.00 -5.94 -3.04
CA ILE A 106 -11.12 -5.89 -3.98
C ILE A 106 -10.60 -5.33 -5.29
N VAL A 107 -11.00 -5.95 -6.40
CA VAL A 107 -10.65 -5.47 -7.73
C VAL A 107 -11.64 -4.42 -8.18
N SER A 108 -11.15 -3.32 -8.74
CA SER A 108 -11.95 -2.38 -9.50
C SER A 108 -11.46 -2.34 -10.93
N CYS A 109 -12.36 -2.57 -11.89
CA CYS A 109 -12.03 -2.58 -13.30
C CYS A 109 -12.90 -1.55 -14.02
N SER A 110 -12.27 -0.57 -14.67
CA SER A 110 -12.96 0.48 -15.43
C SER A 110 -13.05 0.18 -16.93
N ASP A 111 -12.61 -1.00 -17.36
CA ASP A 111 -12.67 -1.41 -18.76
C ASP A 111 -14.15 -1.52 -19.23
N PRO A 112 -14.51 -0.97 -20.41
CA PRO A 112 -15.90 -0.96 -20.90
C PRO A 112 -16.39 -2.34 -21.40
N SER A 113 -15.53 -3.35 -21.47
CA SER A 113 -15.87 -4.68 -21.97
C SER A 113 -16.88 -5.39 -21.06
N ARG A 114 -17.66 -6.32 -21.63
CA ARG A 114 -18.62 -7.11 -20.82
C ARG A 114 -17.93 -7.97 -19.76
N LYS A 115 -16.68 -8.37 -20.00
CA LYS A 115 -15.88 -9.22 -19.12
C LYS A 115 -15.37 -8.47 -17.89
N SER A 116 -15.29 -7.14 -17.92
CA SER A 116 -14.90 -6.36 -16.73
C SER A 116 -15.90 -6.56 -15.57
N LYS A 117 -17.18 -6.80 -15.87
CA LYS A 117 -18.22 -7.10 -14.87
C LYS A 117 -18.00 -8.41 -14.13
N ASP A 118 -17.21 -9.33 -14.69
CA ASP A 118 -16.89 -10.61 -14.05
C ASP A 118 -15.83 -10.43 -12.95
N VAL A 119 -15.02 -9.37 -13.04
CA VAL A 119 -13.89 -9.09 -12.13
C VAL A 119 -14.13 -7.87 -11.23
N ASP A 120 -14.90 -6.89 -11.69
CA ASP A 120 -15.16 -5.66 -10.94
C ASP A 120 -15.97 -5.93 -9.66
N GLY A 121 -15.48 -5.43 -8.53
CA GLY A 121 -16.04 -5.66 -7.21
C GLY A 121 -15.76 -7.04 -6.60
N CYS A 122 -15.03 -7.92 -7.29
CA CYS A 122 -14.68 -9.23 -6.76
C CYS A 122 -13.47 -9.18 -5.81
N PHE A 123 -13.42 -10.16 -4.90
CA PHE A 123 -12.31 -10.35 -3.97
C PHE A 123 -11.13 -11.10 -4.62
N VAL A 124 -9.93 -10.83 -4.11
CA VAL A 124 -8.73 -11.61 -4.45
C VAL A 124 -8.64 -12.85 -3.56
N VAL A 125 -8.29 -13.98 -4.17
CA VAL A 125 -8.11 -15.28 -3.52
C VAL A 125 -6.76 -15.90 -3.89
N LEU A 126 -6.23 -16.74 -3.01
CA LEU A 126 -5.00 -17.47 -3.15
C LEU A 126 -5.32 -18.91 -3.57
N ARG A 127 -4.71 -19.36 -4.67
CA ARG A 127 -4.83 -20.73 -5.18
C ARG A 127 -3.57 -21.10 -5.95
N ASN A 128 -3.02 -22.29 -5.67
CA ASN A 128 -1.88 -22.86 -6.40
C ASN A 128 -0.67 -21.90 -6.50
N HIS A 129 -0.25 -21.29 -5.38
CA HIS A 129 0.86 -20.31 -5.31
C HIS A 129 0.67 -19.02 -6.12
N LYS A 130 -0.53 -18.76 -6.66
CA LYS A 130 -0.87 -17.57 -7.43
C LYS A 130 -2.08 -16.84 -6.84
N LEU A 131 -2.19 -15.55 -7.12
CA LEU A 131 -3.33 -14.72 -6.76
C LEU A 131 -4.34 -14.71 -7.92
N TRP A 132 -5.60 -14.96 -7.58
CA TRP A 132 -6.72 -15.09 -8.50
C TRP A 132 -7.87 -14.18 -8.08
N ILE A 133 -8.78 -13.91 -9.00
CA ILE A 133 -10.03 -13.21 -8.70
C ILE A 133 -11.11 -14.25 -8.41
N ALA A 134 -11.89 -14.03 -7.36
CA ALA A 134 -13.11 -14.77 -7.06
C ALA A 134 -14.23 -14.44 -8.07
N SER A 135 -13.95 -14.65 -9.35
CA SER A 135 -14.90 -14.49 -10.45
C SER A 135 -15.95 -15.58 -10.40
N ARG A 136 -17.14 -15.27 -10.88
CA ARG A 136 -18.22 -16.25 -11.02
C ARG A 136 -17.84 -17.30 -12.06
N PRO A 137 -18.18 -18.58 -11.85
CA PRO A 137 -18.20 -19.53 -12.95
C PRO A 137 -19.20 -19.05 -14.01
N SER A 138 -18.80 -19.08 -15.29
CA SER A 138 -19.63 -18.69 -16.43
C SER A 138 -20.76 -19.67 -16.73
N ASP A 139 -20.71 -20.87 -16.13
CA ASP A 139 -21.59 -21.97 -16.45
C ASP A 139 -22.78 -21.89 -15.50
N GLY A 140 -23.87 -21.35 -16.03
CA GLY A 140 -25.05 -20.92 -15.28
C GLY A 140 -25.63 -21.98 -14.37
N GLU A 141 -25.84 -21.60 -13.11
CA GLU A 141 -26.83 -22.09 -12.13
C GLU A 141 -26.35 -21.60 -10.74
N ALA A 142 -26.36 -20.28 -10.52
CA ALA A 142 -26.28 -19.73 -9.18
C ALA A 142 -27.07 -18.43 -9.16
N SER A 143 -28.19 -18.43 -8.45
CA SER A 143 -28.92 -17.23 -8.05
C SER A 143 -27.92 -16.18 -7.54
N GLU A 144 -28.02 -14.96 -8.07
CA GLU A 144 -27.24 -13.79 -7.63
C GLU A 144 -27.19 -13.78 -6.09
N PRO A 145 -26.02 -13.98 -5.47
CA PRO A 145 -25.92 -13.82 -4.03
C PRO A 145 -26.16 -12.34 -3.73
N SER A 146 -27.24 -12.05 -3.00
CA SER A 146 -27.69 -10.68 -2.71
C SER A 146 -26.66 -9.86 -1.92
N ASP A 147 -25.78 -10.55 -1.17
CA ASP A 147 -24.91 -9.94 -0.18
C ASP A 147 -23.45 -10.32 -0.44
N ASP A 148 -22.52 -9.37 -0.19
CA ASP A 148 -21.06 -9.56 -0.23
C ASP A 148 -20.60 -10.81 0.53
N ALA A 149 -21.27 -11.14 1.64
CA ALA A 149 -20.97 -12.30 2.48
C ALA A 149 -21.30 -13.64 1.80
N THR A 150 -22.29 -13.68 0.90
CA THR A 150 -22.66 -14.89 0.17
C THR A 150 -21.77 -15.05 -1.07
N ARG A 151 -21.35 -13.94 -1.70
CA ARG A 151 -20.24 -13.93 -2.69
C ARG A 151 -18.94 -14.44 -2.06
N PHE A 152 -18.65 -14.02 -0.83
CA PHE A 152 -17.50 -14.45 -0.03
C PHE A 152 -17.52 -15.96 0.28
N LYS A 153 -18.68 -16.59 0.42
CA LYS A 153 -18.79 -18.04 0.69
C LYS A 153 -18.72 -18.92 -0.56
N ALA A 154 -19.27 -18.48 -1.69
CA ALA A 154 -19.31 -19.30 -2.91
C ALA A 154 -17.91 -19.56 -3.53
N SER A 155 -16.96 -18.63 -3.34
CA SER A 155 -15.58 -18.76 -3.87
C SER A 155 -14.67 -19.69 -3.05
N LEU A 156 -15.14 -20.20 -1.91
CA LEU A 156 -14.31 -20.88 -0.90
C LEU A 156 -14.01 -22.35 -1.17
N HIS A 157 -14.74 -23.04 -2.05
CA HIS A 157 -14.67 -24.51 -2.09
C HIS A 157 -13.28 -25.07 -2.43
N GLN A 158 -12.34 -24.28 -2.98
CA GLN A 158 -10.95 -24.67 -3.26
C GLN A 158 -9.92 -23.53 -3.14
N CYS A 159 -10.29 -22.35 -2.62
CA CYS A 159 -9.42 -21.16 -2.60
C CYS A 159 -9.41 -20.53 -1.20
N HIS A 160 -8.25 -20.02 -0.78
CA HIS A 160 -8.14 -19.24 0.45
C HIS A 160 -8.33 -17.75 0.14
N HIS A 161 -9.07 -17.00 0.95
CA HIS A 161 -9.21 -15.55 0.71
C HIS A 161 -7.90 -14.82 0.94
N PHE A 162 -7.69 -13.72 0.22
CA PHE A 162 -6.61 -12.82 0.58
C PHE A 162 -6.94 -12.17 1.93
N GLU A 163 -6.17 -12.51 2.95
CA GLU A 163 -6.24 -11.92 4.29
C GLU A 163 -4.85 -11.39 4.66
N GLY A 164 -4.49 -10.30 4.00
CA GLY A 164 -3.16 -9.75 4.10
C GLY A 164 -3.02 -8.58 5.05
N TYR A 165 -1.78 -8.24 5.37
CA TYR A 165 -1.42 -7.03 6.09
C TYR A 165 0.01 -6.63 5.71
N PHE A 166 0.37 -5.39 5.98
CA PHE A 166 1.72 -4.95 5.70
C PHE A 166 2.67 -5.48 6.78
N PHE A 167 3.82 -5.98 6.37
CA PHE A 167 4.80 -6.55 7.28
C PHE A 167 6.21 -6.07 6.93
N PRO A 168 6.98 -5.57 7.91
CA PRO A 168 8.37 -5.16 7.69
C PRO A 168 9.20 -6.35 7.20
N HIS A 169 9.86 -6.19 6.06
CA HIS A 169 10.73 -7.23 5.53
C HIS A 169 12.06 -7.27 6.30
N PRO A 170 12.57 -8.45 6.70
CA PRO A 170 13.78 -8.54 7.51
C PRO A 170 15.04 -8.01 6.79
N GLU A 171 15.14 -8.29 5.50
CA GLU A 171 16.33 -7.96 4.68
C GLU A 171 16.16 -6.67 3.86
N HIS A 172 15.05 -6.53 3.13
CA HIS A 172 14.73 -5.31 2.41
C HIS A 172 14.30 -4.16 3.34
N ARG A 173 15.11 -3.10 3.39
CA ARG A 173 14.80 -1.86 4.11
C ARG A 173 14.48 -0.74 3.13
N TRP A 174 13.21 -0.63 2.74
CA TRP A 174 12.75 0.50 1.93
C TRP A 174 12.62 1.76 2.78
N ARG A 175 12.87 2.94 2.17
CA ARG A 175 12.69 4.23 2.85
C ARG A 175 11.21 4.50 3.21
N LYS A 176 10.31 3.98 2.40
CA LYS A 176 8.86 4.07 2.55
C LYS A 176 8.25 2.76 2.02
N GLY A 177 7.08 2.39 2.53
CA GLY A 177 6.43 1.12 2.19
C GLY A 177 7.03 -0.08 2.94
N GLU A 178 6.33 -1.21 2.84
CA GLU A 178 6.65 -2.45 3.56
C GLU A 178 6.49 -3.65 2.63
N GLY A 179 6.76 -4.86 3.12
CA GLY A 179 6.36 -6.06 2.41
C GLY A 179 4.87 -6.32 2.62
N LEU A 180 4.32 -7.24 1.82
CA LEU A 180 2.94 -7.68 1.93
C LEU A 180 2.93 -9.17 2.21
N VAL A 181 2.11 -9.57 3.18
CA VAL A 181 1.93 -10.97 3.58
C VAL A 181 0.46 -11.30 3.60
N SER A 182 0.10 -12.57 3.41
CA SER A 182 -1.27 -13.09 3.57
C SER A 182 -1.25 -14.43 4.26
N THR A 183 -2.32 -14.74 5.00
CA THR A 183 -2.58 -16.11 5.43
C THR A 183 -3.00 -16.98 4.23
N ILE A 184 -2.72 -18.28 4.30
CA ILE A 184 -3.05 -19.30 3.29
C ILE A 184 -3.96 -20.39 3.84
N THR A 185 -3.92 -20.56 5.16
CA THR A 185 -4.73 -21.53 5.90
C THR A 185 -5.37 -20.77 7.07
N ALA A 186 -6.61 -21.11 7.40
CA ALA A 186 -7.32 -20.47 8.51
C ALA A 186 -6.76 -20.92 9.88
N ASP A 187 -6.48 -22.22 10.03
CA ASP A 187 -5.99 -22.82 11.27
C ASP A 187 -5.08 -24.04 10.99
N PRO A 188 -3.78 -24.01 11.36
CA PRO A 188 -3.05 -22.85 11.88
C PRO A 188 -2.81 -21.80 10.78
N PRO A 189 -2.81 -20.49 11.12
CA PRO A 189 -2.57 -19.43 10.14
C PRO A 189 -1.11 -19.44 9.67
N LEU A 190 -0.88 -20.04 8.50
CA LEU A 190 0.40 -19.99 7.81
C LEU A 190 0.49 -18.70 6.99
N LEU A 191 1.58 -17.96 7.18
CA LEU A 191 1.81 -16.66 6.57
C LEU A 191 2.83 -16.78 5.43
N ASN A 192 2.45 -16.35 4.23
CA ASN A 192 3.34 -16.25 3.09
C ASN A 192 3.49 -14.80 2.62
N TRP A 193 4.63 -14.52 2.00
CA TRP A 193 4.90 -13.27 1.33
C TRP A 193 4.18 -13.21 -0.01
N ILE A 194 3.70 -12.02 -0.34
CA ILE A 194 3.10 -11.70 -1.63
C ILE A 194 4.17 -10.99 -2.46
N TYR A 195 4.43 -11.52 -3.64
CA TYR A 195 5.49 -11.04 -4.51
C TYR A 195 5.07 -11.11 -5.96
N ILE A 196 5.78 -10.37 -6.80
CA ILE A 196 5.65 -10.43 -8.25
C ILE A 196 6.82 -11.23 -8.79
N ASP A 197 6.51 -12.28 -9.52
CA ASP A 197 7.53 -13.06 -10.22
C ASP A 197 8.21 -12.18 -11.28
N LYS A 198 9.53 -11.97 -11.15
CA LYS A 198 10.32 -11.17 -12.09
C LYS A 198 10.28 -11.67 -13.54
N ASP A 199 10.04 -12.97 -13.75
CA ASP A 199 10.14 -13.58 -15.07
C ASP A 199 8.77 -13.57 -15.76
N THR A 200 7.70 -13.86 -15.02
CA THR A 200 6.33 -13.99 -15.55
C THR A 200 5.39 -12.81 -15.25
N TYR A 201 5.77 -11.92 -14.34
CA TYR A 201 4.96 -10.81 -13.82
C TYR A 201 3.66 -11.23 -13.12
N GLU A 202 3.57 -12.51 -12.78
CA GLU A 202 2.46 -13.07 -12.01
C GLU A 202 2.56 -12.65 -10.55
N MET A 203 1.43 -12.28 -9.95
CA MET A 203 1.36 -12.11 -8.50
C MET A 203 1.23 -13.47 -7.83
N LYS A 204 2.24 -13.82 -7.05
CA LYS A 204 2.39 -15.11 -6.37
C LYS A 204 2.49 -14.93 -4.87
N TYR A 205 2.32 -16.04 -4.17
CA TYR A 205 2.55 -16.13 -2.74
C TYR A 205 3.46 -17.31 -2.41
N GLY A 206 4.36 -17.12 -1.44
CA GLY A 206 5.36 -18.12 -1.10
C GLY A 206 6.06 -17.85 0.21
N ASN A 207 6.79 -18.85 0.69
CA ASN A 207 7.66 -18.69 1.85
C ASN A 207 8.87 -17.79 1.48
N LYS A 208 9.75 -17.54 2.44
CA LYS A 208 10.93 -16.69 2.23
C LYS A 208 11.80 -17.17 1.05
N THR A 209 12.08 -18.47 0.98
CA THR A 209 12.95 -19.05 -0.05
C THR A 209 12.35 -19.00 -1.45
N GLU A 210 11.03 -19.18 -1.57
CA GLU A 210 10.31 -19.09 -2.85
C GLU A 210 10.22 -17.65 -3.33
N SER A 211 10.13 -16.71 -2.40
CA SER A 211 9.99 -15.28 -2.71
C SER A 211 11.34 -14.59 -3.00
N GLU A 212 12.45 -15.25 -2.63
CA GLU A 212 13.79 -14.70 -2.74
C GLU A 212 14.20 -14.48 -4.21
N GLY A 213 14.69 -13.28 -4.51
CA GLY A 213 15.09 -12.90 -5.87
C GLY A 213 13.94 -12.46 -6.78
N HIS A 214 12.68 -12.50 -6.31
CA HIS A 214 11.53 -11.88 -6.95
C HIS A 214 11.26 -10.47 -6.41
N MET A 215 10.25 -9.80 -6.97
CA MET A 215 9.93 -8.41 -6.62
C MET A 215 8.97 -8.39 -5.43
N MET A 216 9.51 -8.05 -4.26
CA MET A 216 8.82 -8.15 -2.96
C MET A 216 8.14 -6.86 -2.50
N GLY A 217 8.42 -5.74 -3.15
CA GLY A 217 7.93 -4.43 -2.75
C GLY A 217 8.83 -3.29 -3.23
N PRO A 218 8.58 -2.06 -2.74
CA PRO A 218 7.72 -1.76 -1.59
C PRO A 218 6.22 -1.80 -1.92
N TRP A 219 5.44 -2.38 -1.01
CA TRP A 219 3.98 -2.28 -1.01
C TRP A 219 3.53 -1.09 -0.16
N ASP A 220 2.58 -0.31 -0.70
CA ASP A 220 1.89 0.75 0.04
C ASP A 220 0.43 0.86 -0.43
N CYS A 221 -0.34 1.77 0.16
CA CYS A 221 -1.65 2.14 -0.32
C CYS A 221 -1.84 3.66 -0.33
N THR A 222 -2.63 4.15 -1.28
CA THR A 222 -2.96 5.58 -1.37
C THR A 222 -3.77 6.04 -0.14
N PRO A 223 -3.53 7.25 0.39
CA PRO A 223 -4.16 7.69 1.63
C PRO A 223 -5.68 7.88 1.55
N VAL A 224 -6.21 8.20 0.37
CA VAL A 224 -7.62 8.59 0.16
C VAL A 224 -8.43 7.37 -0.25
N ASP A 225 -8.14 6.83 -1.42
CA ASP A 225 -8.93 5.75 -2.03
C ASP A 225 -8.51 4.36 -1.56
N ARG A 226 -7.42 4.27 -0.76
CA ARG A 226 -6.86 3.00 -0.26
C ARG A 226 -6.50 2.04 -1.40
N ARG A 227 -6.11 2.58 -2.55
CA ARG A 227 -5.62 1.79 -3.68
C ARG A 227 -4.23 1.27 -3.38
N MET A 228 -4.00 -0.01 -3.59
CA MET A 228 -2.70 -0.63 -3.41
C MET A 228 -1.75 -0.11 -4.46
N THR A 229 -0.49 0.03 -4.08
CA THR A 229 0.61 0.40 -4.96
C THR A 229 1.76 -0.56 -4.75
N PHE A 230 2.38 -0.97 -5.85
CA PHE A 230 3.64 -1.70 -5.85
C PHE A 230 4.72 -0.79 -6.45
N ASP A 231 5.82 -0.60 -5.73
CA ASP A 231 6.86 0.36 -6.08
C ASP A 231 6.31 1.73 -6.49
N TRP A 232 5.33 2.23 -5.70
CA TRP A 232 4.67 3.52 -5.90
C TRP A 232 3.82 3.64 -7.16
N TRP A 233 3.48 2.52 -7.79
CA TRP A 233 2.70 2.48 -9.01
C TRP A 233 1.51 1.51 -8.91
N GLU A 234 0.45 1.81 -9.66
CA GLU A 234 -0.82 1.08 -9.73
C GLU A 234 -0.91 0.28 -11.04
N GLY A 235 0.17 -0.41 -11.44
CA GLY A 235 0.26 -1.19 -12.68
C GLY A 235 -0.37 -2.58 -12.62
N PHE A 236 -1.49 -2.77 -11.92
CA PHE A 236 -2.10 -4.09 -11.78
C PHE A 236 -2.94 -4.45 -13.01
N ALA A 237 -2.90 -5.73 -13.38
CA ALA A 237 -3.69 -6.26 -14.47
C ALA A 237 -4.24 -7.65 -14.12
N VAL A 238 -5.36 -8.01 -14.72
CA VAL A 238 -5.88 -9.38 -14.69
C VAL A 238 -5.78 -9.99 -16.07
N ALA A 239 -5.33 -11.25 -16.12
CA ALA A 239 -5.25 -12.02 -17.35
C ALA A 239 -6.09 -13.29 -17.25
N GLU A 240 -6.74 -13.65 -18.36
CA GLU A 240 -7.48 -14.89 -18.50
C GLU A 240 -6.51 -16.08 -18.53
N GLU A 241 -6.72 -17.03 -17.62
CA GLU A 241 -5.98 -18.29 -17.61
C GLU A 241 -6.85 -19.42 -18.12
N LYS A 242 -6.24 -20.31 -18.91
CA LYS A 242 -6.88 -21.47 -19.50
C LYS A 242 -6.11 -22.73 -19.13
N ASP A 243 -6.80 -23.86 -19.04
CA ASP A 243 -6.17 -25.17 -18.86
C ASP A 243 -5.54 -25.68 -20.17
N ALA A 244 -4.91 -26.86 -20.12
CA ALA A 244 -4.31 -27.49 -21.28
C ALA A 244 -5.31 -27.85 -22.39
N ASP A 245 -6.60 -28.00 -22.03
CA ASP A 245 -7.70 -28.29 -22.93
C ASP A 245 -8.36 -27.00 -23.48
N GLY A 246 -7.84 -25.83 -23.13
CA GLY A 246 -8.32 -24.52 -23.56
C GLY A 246 -9.55 -24.01 -22.80
N ARG A 247 -9.97 -24.66 -21.71
CA ARG A 247 -11.09 -24.22 -20.86
C ARG A 247 -10.64 -23.12 -19.92
N MET A 248 -11.52 -22.15 -19.69
CA MET A 248 -11.23 -21.02 -18.80
C MET A 248 -11.12 -21.49 -17.34
N LEU A 249 -9.96 -21.26 -16.72
CA LEU A 249 -9.72 -21.53 -15.30
C LEU A 249 -10.17 -20.35 -14.42
N GLY A 250 -10.04 -19.13 -14.93
CA GLY A 250 -10.41 -17.91 -14.22
C GLY A 250 -9.49 -16.74 -14.56
N TRP A 251 -9.53 -15.73 -13.70
CA TRP A 251 -8.73 -14.52 -13.84
C TRP A 251 -7.59 -14.53 -12.84
N ALA A 252 -6.37 -14.52 -13.35
CA ALA A 252 -5.16 -14.42 -12.57
C ALA A 252 -4.69 -12.97 -12.46
N LEU A 253 -4.09 -12.62 -11.32
CA LEU A 253 -3.57 -11.28 -11.06
C LEU A 253 -2.09 -11.17 -11.47
N TYR A 254 -1.77 -10.07 -12.12
CA TYR A 254 -0.46 -9.73 -12.65
C TYR A 254 -0.10 -8.27 -12.30
N PHE A 255 1.17 -7.94 -12.45
CA PHE A 255 1.64 -6.56 -12.38
C PHE A 255 2.48 -6.24 -13.62
N ASP A 256 2.01 -5.31 -14.42
CA ASP A 256 2.70 -4.88 -15.63
C ASP A 256 3.90 -4.02 -15.27
N CYS A 257 5.10 -4.61 -15.16
CA CYS A 257 6.30 -3.84 -14.83
C CYS A 257 6.79 -2.95 -15.98
N ASP A 258 6.47 -3.28 -17.23
CA ASP A 258 7.03 -2.65 -18.43
C ASP A 258 6.07 -1.64 -19.08
N ASP A 259 4.84 -1.50 -18.56
CA ASP A 259 3.77 -0.62 -19.07
C ASP A 259 3.41 -0.94 -20.54
N ASP A 260 3.45 -2.23 -20.88
CA ASP A 260 3.21 -2.74 -22.24
C ASP A 260 1.86 -3.46 -22.39
N GLY A 261 1.10 -3.62 -21.30
CA GLY A 261 -0.12 -4.41 -21.21
C GLY A 261 0.14 -5.91 -21.12
N LEU A 262 1.28 -6.32 -20.56
CA LEU A 262 1.75 -7.69 -20.44
C LEU A 262 1.96 -8.42 -21.78
N ARG A 263 2.22 -7.69 -22.87
CA ARG A 263 2.27 -8.27 -24.22
C ARG A 263 3.37 -9.29 -24.40
N GLU A 264 4.50 -9.09 -23.74
CA GLU A 264 5.63 -10.02 -23.78
C GLU A 264 5.45 -11.23 -22.84
N LYS A 265 4.59 -11.12 -21.82
CA LYS A 265 4.44 -12.11 -20.75
C LYS A 265 3.21 -12.99 -20.90
N VAL A 266 2.13 -12.43 -21.43
CA VAL A 266 0.85 -13.11 -21.60
C VAL A 266 0.60 -13.33 -23.09
N PRO A 267 0.33 -14.57 -23.52
CA PRO A 267 -0.06 -14.88 -24.89
C PRO A 267 -1.23 -14.01 -25.41
N LEU A 268 -1.15 -13.59 -26.68
CA LEU A 268 -2.12 -12.71 -27.33
C LEU A 268 -3.55 -13.30 -27.43
N ASP A 269 -3.71 -14.61 -27.26
CA ASP A 269 -5.02 -15.28 -27.26
C ASP A 269 -5.77 -15.14 -25.92
N ARG A 270 -5.11 -14.58 -24.91
CA ARG A 270 -5.67 -14.34 -23.58
C ARG A 270 -6.06 -12.89 -23.43
N ARG A 271 -7.20 -12.66 -22.79
CA ARG A 271 -7.65 -11.30 -22.47
C ARG A 271 -6.87 -10.77 -21.27
N VAL A 272 -6.38 -9.55 -21.39
CA VAL A 272 -5.77 -8.77 -20.31
C VAL A 272 -6.60 -7.51 -20.08
N MET A 273 -6.85 -7.15 -18.83
CA MET A 273 -7.52 -5.91 -18.43
C MET A 273 -6.74 -5.26 -17.30
N GLU A 274 -6.49 -3.96 -17.40
CA GLU A 274 -5.94 -3.16 -16.31
C GLU A 274 -6.96 -3.04 -15.18
N VAL A 275 -6.49 -3.14 -13.94
CA VAL A 275 -7.33 -3.08 -12.75
C VAL A 275 -6.68 -2.26 -11.65
N GLU A 276 -7.50 -1.73 -10.76
CA GLU A 276 -7.08 -1.13 -9.51
C GLU A 276 -7.37 -2.10 -8.36
N LEU A 277 -6.46 -2.22 -7.40
CA LEU A 277 -6.66 -3.04 -6.21
C LEU A 277 -7.01 -2.15 -5.02
N ILE A 278 -8.23 -2.28 -4.51
CA ILE A 278 -8.73 -1.49 -3.39
C ILE A 278 -8.59 -2.29 -2.10
N ARG A 279 -7.92 -1.69 -1.12
CA ARG A 279 -7.79 -2.24 0.22
C ARG A 279 -9.08 -2.05 1.02
N ARG A 280 -9.64 -3.16 1.51
CA ARG A 280 -10.76 -3.17 2.47
C ARG A 280 -10.31 -3.78 3.80
N GLU A 281 -10.31 -2.97 4.87
CA GLU A 281 -10.01 -3.49 6.21
C GLU A 281 -11.06 -4.52 6.64
N MET A 282 -10.61 -5.64 7.20
CA MET A 282 -11.50 -6.63 7.80
C MET A 282 -12.02 -6.09 9.13
N ARG A 283 -13.33 -6.24 9.37
CA ARG A 283 -13.91 -5.92 10.68
C ARG A 283 -13.47 -7.00 11.67
N VAL A 284 -12.80 -6.58 12.74
CA VAL A 284 -12.53 -7.46 13.89
C VAL A 284 -13.87 -7.73 14.57
N PRO A 285 -14.34 -8.99 14.66
CA PRO A 285 -15.52 -9.31 15.45
C PRO A 285 -15.26 -8.92 16.91
N PRO A 286 -16.26 -8.42 17.65
CA PRO A 286 -16.12 -8.25 19.08
C PRO A 286 -15.72 -9.60 19.71
N VAL A 287 -14.68 -9.58 20.54
CA VAL A 287 -14.23 -10.77 21.26
C VAL A 287 -15.37 -11.22 22.17
N THR A 288 -15.90 -12.41 21.95
CA THR A 288 -16.84 -13.04 22.88
C THR A 288 -16.07 -13.54 24.09
N GLU A 289 -16.60 -13.35 25.30
CA GLU A 289 -15.94 -13.63 26.60
C GLU A 289 -15.43 -15.09 26.76
N GLU A 290 -15.83 -15.99 25.88
CA GLU A 290 -15.40 -17.39 25.84
C GLU A 290 -13.93 -17.56 25.38
N ASP A 291 -13.41 -16.67 24.53
CA ASP A 291 -12.03 -16.74 23.99
C ASP A 291 -10.99 -16.31 25.04
N ASP A 292 -11.36 -15.43 25.96
CA ASP A 292 -10.47 -14.97 27.04
C ASP A 292 -10.24 -16.06 28.09
N GLN A 293 -11.24 -16.92 28.32
CA GLN A 293 -11.13 -18.02 29.29
C GLN A 293 -10.21 -19.15 28.80
N GLN A 294 -10.04 -19.32 27.48
CA GLN A 294 -9.13 -20.31 26.90
C GLN A 294 -7.67 -19.83 26.89
N LYS A 295 -7.42 -18.52 26.70
CA LYS A 295 -6.07 -17.95 26.80
C LYS A 295 -5.48 -17.93 28.20
N ILE A 296 -6.30 -17.96 29.24
CA ILE A 296 -5.85 -17.96 30.64
C ILE A 296 -5.55 -19.38 31.15
N LYS A 297 -6.05 -20.42 30.46
CA LYS A 297 -5.89 -21.83 30.88
C LYS A 297 -4.77 -22.60 30.17
N THR A 298 -4.02 -21.95 29.29
CA THR A 298 -2.82 -22.50 28.63
C THR A 298 -1.58 -21.79 29.15
#